data_AF-A0A2R7JSR9-F1
#
_entry.id   AF-A0A2R7JSR9-F1
#
_cell.length_a   1.000
_cell.length_b   1.000
_cell.length_c   1.000
_cell.angle_alpha   90.00
_cell.angle_beta   90.00
_cell.angle_gamma   90.00
#
_symmetry.space_group_name_H-M   'P 1'
#
loop_
_entity.id
_entity.type
_entity.pdbx_description
1 polymer ?
#
loop_
_entity_poly.entity_id
_entity_poly.type
_entity_poly.pdbx_seq_one_letter_code
_entity_poly.pdbx_strand_id
1 'polypeptide(L)' 'MIKNIKKIFTILTMLSVFGAIAQQDPQYTQYMYNTLSVNSAYAGSLGHLAITGIYRSQWVGLEGAPNTQSFTLDTPV' A
#
# COMPACT_ATOMS: atom_id res chain seq x y z
N MET A 1 28.59 -34.53 3.54
CA MET A 1 28.85 -33.29 2.76
C MET A 1 27.58 -32.60 2.27
N ILE A 2 26.74 -33.23 1.44
CA ILE A 2 25.51 -32.62 0.88
C ILE A 2 24.49 -32.20 1.95
N LYS A 3 24.32 -32.98 3.04
CA LYS A 3 23.45 -32.61 4.18
C LYS A 3 23.85 -31.29 4.85
N ASN A 4 25.15 -30.99 4.90
CA ASN A 4 25.67 -29.78 5.55
C ASN A 4 25.44 -28.56 4.65
N ILE A 5 25.58 -28.71 3.34
CA ILE A 5 25.25 -27.68 2.35
C ILE A 5 23.75 -27.33 2.41
N LYS A 6 22.87 -28.33 2.50
CA LYS A 6 21.42 -28.09 2.66
C LYS A 6 21.11 -27.30 3.93
N LYS A 7 21.74 -27.64 5.07
CA LYS A 7 21.58 -26.89 6.33
C LYS A 7 22.02 -25.43 6.21
N ILE A 8 23.17 -25.18 5.58
CA ILE A 8 23.68 -23.82 5.36
C ILE A 8 22.71 -23.02 4.49
N PHE A 9 22.20 -23.63 3.42
CA PHE A 9 21.23 -22.99 2.53
C PHE A 9 19.93 -22.63 3.27
N THR A 10 19.39 -23.55 4.08
CA THR A 10 18.19 -23.28 4.89
C THR A 10 18.40 -22.13 5.89
N ILE A 11 19.57 -22.05 6.53
CA ILE A 11 19.91 -20.97 7.46
C ILE A 11 19.99 -19.63 6.74
N LEU A 12 20.62 -19.60 5.56
CA LEU A 12 20.72 -18.39 4.74
C LEU A 12 19.33 -17.88 4.30
N THR A 13 18.42 -18.78 3.91
CA THR A 13 17.05 -18.40 3.53
C THR A 13 16.23 -17.88 4.72
N MET A 14 16.46 -18.40 5.93
CA MET A 14 15.79 -17.89 7.13
C MET A 14 16.30 -16.49 7.53
N LEU A 15 17.60 -16.23 7.33
CA LEU A 15 18.21 -14.94 7.70
C LEU A 15 17.81 -13.79 6.76
N SER A 16 17.37 -14.06 5.53
CA SER A 16 16.97 -13.00 4.58
C SER A 16 15.68 -12.26 4.98
N VAL A 17 14.88 -12.82 5.89
CA VAL A 17 13.60 -12.25 6.31
C VAL A 17 13.79 -11.03 7.24
N PHE A 18 14.91 -10.94 7.97
CA PHE A 18 15.14 -9.87 8.95
C PHE A 18 15.39 -8.48 8.33
N GLY A 19 15.69 -8.41 7.03
CA GLY A 19 15.88 -7.15 6.31
C GLY A 19 14.63 -6.65 5.57
N ALA A 20 13.51 -7.37 5.65
CA ALA A 20 12.30 -7.00 4.94
C ALA A 20 11.61 -5.81 5.62
N ILE A 21 11.46 -4.71 4.90
CA ILE A 21 10.58 -3.62 5.29
C ILE A 21 9.18 -3.95 4.78
N ALA A 22 8.29 -4.38 5.67
CA ALA A 22 6.89 -4.57 5.32
C ALA A 22 6.21 -3.20 5.27
N GLN A 23 5.71 -2.83 4.09
CA GLN A 23 4.91 -1.63 3.92
C GLN A 23 3.49 -1.91 4.39
N GLN A 24 2.97 -1.08 5.29
CA GLN A 24 1.57 -1.18 5.70
C GLN A 24 0.70 -0.54 4.62
N ASP A 25 -0.28 -1.29 4.12
CA ASP A 25 -1.24 -0.73 3.18
C ASP A 25 -2.03 0.40 3.86
N PRO A 26 -2.24 1.53 3.17
CA PRO A 26 -3.02 2.62 3.71
C PRO A 26 -4.48 2.19 3.91
N GLN A 27 -4.97 2.29 5.14
CA GLN A 27 -6.35 1.96 5.47
C GLN A 27 -7.26 3.17 5.27
N TYR A 28 -8.10 3.11 4.25
CA TYR A 28 -9.07 4.16 3.95
C TYR A 28 -10.44 3.82 4.53
N THR A 29 -10.86 4.50 5.60
CA THR A 29 -12.31 4.55 5.94
C THR A 29 -13.08 5.41 4.93
N GLN A 30 -12.37 6.23 4.16
CA GLN A 30 -12.87 7.17 3.17
C GLN A 30 -12.82 6.60 1.73
N TYR A 31 -12.78 5.27 1.56
CA TYR A 31 -12.64 4.64 0.24
C TYR A 31 -13.74 5.06 -0.75
N MET A 32 -14.93 5.44 -0.26
CA MET A 32 -16.04 5.92 -1.08
C MET A 32 -15.70 7.18 -1.89
N TYR A 33 -14.72 7.98 -1.47
CA TYR A 33 -14.26 9.16 -2.20
C TYR A 33 -13.22 8.83 -3.28
N ASN A 34 -12.63 7.62 -3.24
CA ASN A 34 -11.69 7.13 -4.24
C ASN A 34 -11.96 5.64 -4.54
N THR A 35 -13.12 5.34 -5.12
CA THR A 35 -13.49 3.96 -5.46
C THR A 35 -12.48 3.31 -6.41
N LEU A 36 -11.78 4.11 -7.22
CA LEU A 36 -10.72 3.65 -8.13
C LEU A 36 -9.56 2.97 -7.37
N SER A 37 -9.27 3.37 -6.13
CA SER A 37 -8.22 2.73 -5.31
C SER A 37 -8.58 1.32 -4.85
N VAL A 38 -9.86 0.94 -4.92
CA VAL A 38 -10.36 -0.38 -4.51
C VAL A 38 -10.68 -1.25 -5.73
N ASN A 39 -11.24 -0.64 -6.77
CA ASN A 39 -11.66 -1.35 -7.98
C ASN A 39 -11.19 -0.59 -9.22
N SER A 40 -10.17 -1.12 -9.91
CA SER A 40 -9.66 -0.54 -11.15
C SER A 40 -10.69 -0.50 -12.29
N ALA A 41 -11.72 -1.37 -12.27
CA ALA A 41 -12.79 -1.33 -13.27
C ALA A 41 -13.71 -0.10 -13.14
N TYR A 42 -13.56 0.69 -12.07
CA TYR A 42 -14.27 1.96 -11.89
C TYR A 42 -13.71 3.09 -12.77
N ALA A 43 -12.52 2.92 -13.37
CA ALA A 43 -11.90 3.94 -14.23
C ALA A 43 -12.87 4.40 -15.34
N GLY A 44 -13.03 5.72 -15.48
CA GLY A 44 -13.90 6.33 -16.49
C GLY A 44 -15.40 6.17 -16.24
N SER A 45 -15.83 5.44 -15.20
CA SER A 45 -17.25 5.20 -14.92
C SER A 45 -18.03 6.47 -14.57
N LEU A 46 -17.34 7.52 -14.12
CA LEU A 46 -17.90 8.83 -13.84
C LEU A 46 -18.34 9.56 -15.12
N GLY A 47 -17.80 9.22 -16.30
CA GLY A 47 -18.14 9.86 -17.57
C GLY A 47 -17.62 11.30 -17.73
N HIS A 48 -16.78 11.79 -16.80
CA HIS A 48 -16.12 13.09 -16.86
C HIS A 48 -14.76 13.04 -16.17
N LEU A 49 -13.93 14.06 -16.41
CA LEU A 49 -12.68 14.25 -15.68
C LEU A 49 -12.97 14.49 -14.19
N ALA A 50 -12.39 13.65 -13.34
CA ALA A 50 -12.42 13.78 -11.90
C ALA A 50 -11.00 13.80 -11.33
N ILE A 51 -10.75 14.73 -10.42
CA ILE A 51 -9.50 14.85 -9.69
C ILE A 51 -9.82 14.76 -8.20
N THR A 52 -9.20 13.79 -7.52
CA THR A 52 -9.43 13.52 -6.10
C THR A 52 -8.11 13.61 -5.34
N GLY A 53 -8.08 14.42 -4.28
CA GLY A 53 -6.99 14.47 -3.30
C GLY A 53 -7.50 14.12 -1.90
N ILE A 54 -6.88 13.13 -1.26
CA ILE A 54 -7.22 12.69 0.09
C ILE A 54 -5.98 12.80 0.98
N TYR A 55 -6.11 13.53 2.08
CA TYR A 55 -5.14 13.57 3.16
C TYR A 55 -5.75 12.94 4.41
N ARG A 56 -5.01 12.03 5.04
CA ARG A 56 -5.41 11.39 6.30
C ARG A 56 -4.29 11.52 7.31
N SER A 57 -4.61 12.12 8.45
CA SER A 57 -3.79 12.10 9.66
C SER A 57 -4.44 11.17 10.68
N GLN A 58 -3.69 10.21 11.21
CA GLN A 58 -4.17 9.28 12.24
C GLN A 58 -3.44 9.57 13.54
N TRP A 59 -4.08 9.25 14.68
CA TRP A 59 -3.45 9.41 16.01
C TRP A 59 -2.91 10.83 16.26
N VAL A 60 -3.68 11.84 15.87
CA VAL A 60 -3.29 13.27 15.97
C VAL A 60 -2.81 13.60 17.38
N GLY A 61 -1.64 14.24 17.47
CA GLY A 61 -1.00 14.58 18.75
C GLY A 61 0.03 13.56 19.25
N LEU A 62 0.14 12.38 18.62
CA LEU A 62 1.19 11.42 18.90
C LEU A 62 2.40 11.67 17.99
N GLU A 63 3.61 11.69 18.56
CA GLU A 63 4.84 11.87 17.81
C GLU A 63 5.10 10.67 16.88
N GLY A 64 5.45 10.95 15.62
CA GLY A 64 5.67 9.90 14.62
C GLY A 64 4.38 9.24 14.09
N ALA A 65 3.22 9.81 14.39
CA ALA A 65 1.95 9.28 13.91
C ALA A 65 1.87 9.25 12.36
N PRO A 66 1.24 8.20 11.78
CA PRO A 66 1.19 8.01 10.35
C PRO A 66 0.31 9.07 9.67
N ASN A 67 0.82 9.59 8.56
CA ASN A 67 0.08 10.46 7.64
C ASN A 67 0.12 9.85 6.24
N THR A 68 -1.04 9.83 5.58
CA THR A 68 -1.21 9.24 4.26
C THR A 68 -1.80 10.28 3.31
N GLN A 69 -1.26 10.33 2.09
CA GLN A 69 -1.76 11.17 1.00
C GLN A 69 -2.08 10.29 -0.21
N SER A 70 -3.22 10.55 -0.84
CA SER A 70 -3.63 9.92 -2.09
C SER A 70 -4.04 11.01 -3.07
N PHE A 71 -3.56 10.89 -4.30
CA PHE A 71 -3.95 11.73 -5.41
C PHE A 71 -4.42 10.83 -6.55
N THR A 72 -5.53 11.18 -7.18
CA THR A 72 -6.14 10.40 -8.25
C THR A 72 -6.67 11.31 -9.34
N LEU A 73 -6.40 10.90 -10.58
CA LEU A 73 -6.89 11.51 -11.80
C LEU A 73 -7.66 10.41 -12.55
N ASP A 74 -8.93 10.64 -12.82
CA ASP A 74 -9.82 9.71 -13.52
C ASP A 74 -10.48 10.42 -14.70
N THR A 75 -10.44 9.78 -15.87
CA THR A 75 -11.05 10.29 -17.10
C THR A 75 -11.70 9.14 -17.89
N PRO A 76 -12.84 9.38 -18.58
CA PRO A 76 -13.51 8.37 -19.42
C PRO A 76 -12.84 8.18 -20.80
N VAL A 77 -11.69 8.82 -21.02
CA VAL A 77 -10.95 8.92 -22.28
C VAL A 77 -9.50 8.53 -22.06
#